data_AF-A0A6J8EUL1-F1
#
_entry.id   AF-A0A6J8EUL1-F1
#
_cell.length_a   1.000
_cell.length_b   1.000
_cell.length_c   1.000
_cell.angle_alpha   90.00
_cell.angle_beta   90.00
_cell.angle_gamma   90.00
#
_symmetry.space_group_name_H-M   'P 1'
#
loop_
_entity.id
_entity.type
_entity.pdbx_description
1 polymer ?
#
loop_
_entity_poly.entity_id
_entity_poly.type
_entity_poly.pdbx_seq_one_letter_code
_entity_poly.pdbx_strand_id
1 'polypeptide(L)'
;MHLQTFPFDEQSCLLEMESYGFSASTVSLRWMEPAMTFKDGIVNSQFTIKASESYICDKEYPSGNYTCIGVHVNLKREYGFYLIQVYAPSALIVVLSWVSFWLNTDAIPARVSLGILTVLSVSTNGHFSVGLTQRVSYVRAIDVWNVVCLLFVFGAMIEYAYVAMIERVEERRTIQNPRNILNGQVYLRLL
;
A
#
# COMPACT_ATOMS: atom_id res chain seq x y z
N MET A 1 7.15 16.89 3.91
CA MET A 1 7.04 15.65 3.11
C MET A 1 5.57 15.36 2.86
N HIS A 2 5.20 15.09 1.62
CA HIS A 2 3.83 14.84 1.18
C HIS A 2 3.72 13.41 0.62
N LEU A 3 3.08 12.51 1.35
CA LEU A 3 3.11 11.06 1.08
C LEU A 3 1.83 10.53 0.39
N GLN A 4 1.00 11.39 -0.18
CA GLN A 4 -0.28 10.98 -0.79
C GLN A 4 -0.06 9.96 -1.92
N THR A 5 0.99 10.13 -2.72
CA THR A 5 1.33 9.24 -3.86
C THR A 5 2.33 8.14 -3.50
N PHE A 6 2.56 7.89 -2.21
CA PHE A 6 3.49 6.86 -1.75
C PHE A 6 3.13 5.46 -2.31
N PRO A 7 4.11 4.66 -2.80
CA PRO A 7 5.57 4.88 -2.81
C PRO A 7 6.12 5.55 -4.08
N PHE A 8 5.26 6.05 -4.96
CA PHE A 8 5.64 6.70 -6.23
C PHE A 8 5.83 8.22 -6.07
N ASP A 9 6.26 8.64 -4.88
CA ASP A 9 6.40 10.04 -4.49
C ASP A 9 7.78 10.62 -4.82
N GLU A 10 7.78 11.93 -5.06
CA GLU A 10 8.98 12.77 -5.09
C GLU A 10 8.87 13.79 -3.96
N GLN A 11 9.96 13.98 -3.24
CA GLN A 11 10.04 14.86 -2.08
C GLN A 11 11.08 15.94 -2.34
N SER A 12 10.73 17.20 -2.07
CA SER A 12 11.70 18.28 -2.00
C SER A 12 12.10 18.47 -0.53
N CYS A 13 13.38 18.27 -0.24
CA CYS A 13 13.97 18.47 1.08
C CYS A 13 14.72 19.80 1.09
N LEU A 14 14.45 20.60 2.13
CA LEU A 14 15.06 21.91 2.28
C LEU A 14 16.18 21.85 3.33
N LEU A 15 17.34 22.39 2.98
CA LEU A 15 18.42 22.65 3.91
C LEU A 15 18.74 24.15 3.88
N GLU A 16 18.45 24.85 4.97
CA GLU A 16 18.82 26.25 5.17
C GLU A 16 19.94 26.35 6.20
N MET A 17 20.94 27.17 5.93
CA MET A 17 22.06 27.46 6.82
C MET A 17 22.12 28.97 7.06
N GLU A 18 22.18 29.33 8.34
CA GLU A 18 22.16 30.72 8.80
C GLU A 18 23.09 30.86 10.03
N SER A 19 23.70 32.03 10.20
CA SER A 19 24.47 32.34 11.42
C SER A 19 23.53 32.69 12.56
N TYR A 20 23.64 31.99 13.69
CA TYR A 20 22.78 32.27 14.85
C TYR A 20 23.16 33.57 15.59
N GLY A 21 24.46 33.83 15.77
CA GLY A 21 24.95 34.87 16.68
C GLY A 21 25.48 36.14 16.01
N PHE A 22 25.70 36.12 14.69
CA PHE A 22 26.32 37.23 13.97
C PHE A 22 25.41 37.72 12.85
N SER A 23 25.16 39.03 12.83
CA SER A 23 24.42 39.71 11.77
C SER A 23 25.21 39.78 10.46
N ALA A 24 24.51 40.15 9.40
CA ALA A 24 25.03 40.32 8.04
C ALA A 24 26.18 41.34 7.94
N SER A 25 26.31 42.25 8.91
CA SER A 25 27.44 43.20 8.98
C SER A 25 28.76 42.54 9.39
N THR A 26 28.70 41.41 10.10
CA THR A 26 29.88 40.71 10.63
C THR A 26 30.19 39.45 9.83
N VAL A 27 29.16 38.71 9.42
CA VAL A 27 29.29 37.45 8.67
C VAL A 27 28.33 37.46 7.49
N SER A 28 28.85 37.17 6.30
CA SER A 28 28.04 37.01 5.08
C SER A 28 28.23 35.61 4.49
N LEU A 29 27.15 34.84 4.40
CA LEU A 29 27.14 33.52 3.75
C LEU A 29 26.86 33.69 2.24
N ARG A 30 27.67 33.02 1.41
CA ARG A 30 27.48 32.95 -0.05
C ARG A 30 27.86 31.56 -0.55
N TRP A 31 27.17 31.11 -1.59
CA TRP A 31 27.54 29.87 -2.29
C TRP A 31 28.86 30.06 -3.04
N MET A 32 29.73 29.06 -2.97
CA MET A 32 30.86 28.91 -3.88
C MET A 32 30.37 28.25 -5.17
N GLU A 33 31.02 28.47 -6.31
CA GLU A 33 30.69 27.74 -7.55
C GLU A 33 31.58 26.50 -7.70
N PRO A 34 31.02 25.29 -7.88
CA PRO A 34 29.59 24.95 -7.83
C PRO A 34 29.03 24.93 -6.40
N ALA A 35 27.78 25.38 -6.24
CA ALA A 35 27.12 25.50 -4.93
C ALA A 35 26.98 24.17 -4.20
N MET A 36 26.85 23.07 -4.96
CA MET A 36 26.71 21.73 -4.41
C MET A 36 27.42 20.73 -5.32
N THR A 37 28.17 19.83 -4.70
CA THR A 37 28.78 18.68 -5.37
C THR A 37 28.29 17.41 -4.69
N PHE A 38 27.68 16.52 -5.45
CA PHE A 38 27.38 15.18 -4.98
C PHE A 38 28.58 14.28 -5.22
N LYS A 39 28.90 13.44 -4.24
CA LYS A 39 29.89 12.39 -4.46
C LYS A 39 29.32 11.39 -5.47
N ASP A 40 30.09 11.05 -6.49
CA ASP A 40 29.73 10.01 -7.44
C ASP A 40 29.49 8.68 -6.70
N GLY A 41 28.38 8.02 -7.01
CA GLY A 41 28.01 6.76 -6.37
C GLY A 41 27.40 6.88 -4.97
N ILE A 42 26.79 8.02 -4.61
CA ILE A 42 25.84 8.05 -3.50
C ILE A 42 24.62 7.20 -3.88
N VAL A 43 24.69 5.91 -3.52
CA VAL A 43 23.56 5.00 -3.53
C VAL A 43 22.91 5.04 -2.16
N ASN A 44 21.75 5.68 -2.09
CA ASN A 44 20.84 5.49 -0.97
C ASN A 44 19.84 4.40 -1.37
N SER A 45 19.62 3.43 -0.48
CA SER A 45 18.74 2.28 -0.73
C SER A 45 17.26 2.64 -0.85
N GLN A 46 16.86 3.85 -0.43
CA GLN A 46 15.46 4.29 -0.41
C GLN A 46 15.14 5.44 -1.36
N PHE A 47 16.13 6.28 -1.69
CA PHE A 47 15.91 7.48 -2.50
C PHE A 47 17.07 7.75 -3.45
N THR A 48 16.72 8.21 -4.65
CA THR A 48 17.67 8.70 -5.65
C THR A 48 17.57 10.22 -5.73
N ILE A 49 18.72 10.90 -5.71
CA ILE A 49 18.77 12.37 -5.84
C ILE A 49 18.56 12.71 -7.32
N LYS A 50 17.53 13.51 -7.60
CA LYS A 50 17.15 13.90 -8.97
C LYS A 50 17.77 15.22 -9.40
N ALA A 51 17.69 16.22 -8.51
CA ALA A 51 18.15 17.58 -8.77
C ALA A 51 18.41 18.32 -7.46
N SER A 52 19.23 19.37 -7.53
CA SER A 52 19.45 20.30 -6.44
C SER A 52 19.45 21.74 -6.94
N GLU A 53 18.79 22.63 -6.21
CA GLU A 53 18.70 24.05 -6.54
C GLU A 53 19.15 24.87 -5.33
N SER A 54 20.22 25.65 -5.50
CA SER A 54 20.73 26.56 -4.46
C SER A 54 20.08 27.94 -4.56
N TYR A 55 19.74 28.53 -3.43
CA TYR A 55 19.18 29.88 -3.34
C TYR A 55 19.72 30.62 -2.11
N ILE A 56 19.45 31.93 -2.06
CA ILE A 56 19.77 32.81 -0.93
C ILE A 56 18.45 33.12 -0.22
N CYS A 57 18.46 33.06 1.12
CA CYS A 57 17.28 33.13 1.97
C CYS A 57 17.39 34.18 3.09
N ASP A 58 18.10 35.29 2.83
CA ASP A 58 18.36 36.35 3.81
C ASP A 58 17.07 36.81 4.51
N LYS A 59 17.14 36.93 5.84
CA LYS A 59 16.00 37.24 6.71
C LYS A 59 16.30 38.46 7.57
N GLU A 60 15.26 39.27 7.78
CA GLU A 60 15.27 40.40 8.69
C GLU A 60 14.54 40.00 9.97
N TYR A 61 15.24 40.07 11.10
CA TYR A 61 14.71 39.82 12.43
C TYR A 61 14.74 41.10 13.26
N PRO A 62 13.97 41.18 14.36
CA PRO A 62 14.04 42.32 15.27
C PRO A 62 15.44 42.57 15.86
N SER A 63 16.30 41.54 15.91
CA SER A 63 17.69 41.62 16.35
C SER A 63 18.67 42.09 15.27
N GLY A 64 18.24 42.19 14.01
CA GLY A 64 19.05 42.62 12.86
C GLY A 64 18.85 41.76 11.61
N ASN A 65 19.64 42.05 10.58
CA ASN A 65 19.63 41.31 9.31
C ASN A 65 20.63 40.17 9.36
N TYR A 66 20.23 39.00 8.84
CA TYR A 66 21.04 37.79 8.84
C TYR A 66 21.08 37.19 7.43
N THR A 67 22.27 36.80 6.98
CA THR A 67 22.43 36.13 5.68
C THR A 67 22.14 34.65 5.81
N CYS A 68 21.42 34.10 4.85
CA CYS A 68 21.02 32.69 4.83
C CYS A 68 21.25 32.11 3.44
N ILE A 69 21.76 30.88 3.39
CA ILE A 69 21.89 30.11 2.16
C ILE A 69 21.04 28.85 2.26
N GLY A 70 20.30 28.56 1.20
CA GLY A 70 19.36 27.45 1.15
C GLY A 70 19.61 26.54 -0.04
N VAL A 71 19.30 25.27 0.10
CA VAL A 71 19.30 24.32 -1.02
C VAL A 71 18.06 23.44 -0.97
N HIS A 72 17.38 23.34 -2.11
CA HIS A 72 16.34 22.37 -2.38
C HIS A 72 16.97 21.11 -2.95
N VAL A 73 16.78 19.97 -2.30
CA VAL A 73 17.22 18.65 -2.78
C VAL A 73 15.98 17.84 -3.14
N ASN A 74 15.82 17.55 -4.42
CA ASN A 74 14.71 16.73 -4.92
C ASN A 74 15.10 15.26 -4.86
N LEU A 75 14.39 14.52 -4.02
CA LEU A 75 14.57 13.10 -3.77
C LEU A 75 13.42 12.32 -4.41
N LYS A 76 13.73 11.34 -5.25
CA LYS A 76 12.78 10.39 -5.79
C LYS A 76 12.87 9.07 -5.03
N ARG A 77 11.74 8.50 -4.60
CA ARG A 77 11.74 7.22 -3.89
C ARG A 77 11.97 6.04 -4.84
N GLU A 78 12.79 5.08 -4.41
CA GLU A 78 12.91 3.77 -5.05
C GLU A 78 11.75 2.87 -4.63
N TYR A 79 10.89 2.51 -5.59
CA TYR A 79 9.63 1.79 -5.31
C TYR A 79 9.73 0.26 -5.53
N GLY A 80 10.87 -0.24 -6.04
CA GLY A 80 11.03 -1.65 -6.40
C GLY A 80 10.78 -2.62 -5.25
N PHE A 81 11.21 -2.26 -4.04
CA PHE A 81 10.95 -3.05 -2.84
C PHE A 81 9.44 -3.21 -2.56
N TYR A 82 8.67 -2.12 -2.66
CA TYR A 82 7.23 -2.14 -2.41
C TYR A 82 6.48 -2.95 -3.46
N LEU A 83 6.93 -2.89 -4.73
CA LEU A 83 6.35 -3.71 -5.80
C LEU A 83 6.45 -5.21 -5.49
N ILE A 84 7.63 -5.68 -5.07
CA ILE A 84 7.88 -7.09 -4.82
C ILE A 84 7.24 -7.56 -3.52
N GLN A 85 7.31 -6.76 -2.45
CA GLN A 85 6.84 -7.21 -1.12
C GLN A 85 5.38 -6.90 -0.80
N VAL A 86 4.74 -5.95 -1.49
CA VAL A 86 3.35 -5.56 -1.21
C VAL A 86 2.46 -5.79 -2.42
N TYR A 87 2.80 -5.22 -3.58
CA TYR A 87 1.94 -5.32 -4.77
C TYR A 87 1.87 -6.73 -5.36
N ALA A 88 3.01 -7.40 -5.51
CA ALA A 88 3.06 -8.77 -6.04
C ALA A 88 2.27 -9.79 -5.19
N PRO A 89 2.49 -9.92 -3.86
CA PRO A 89 1.71 -10.86 -3.05
C PRO A 89 0.22 -10.51 -2.98
N SER A 90 -0.14 -9.22 -2.87
CA SER A 90 -1.56 -8.81 -2.86
C SER A 90 -2.27 -9.14 -4.18
N ALA A 91 -1.62 -8.92 -5.32
CA ALA A 91 -2.15 -9.30 -6.64
C ALA A 91 -2.33 -10.82 -6.76
N LEU A 92 -1.35 -11.61 -6.30
CA LEU A 92 -1.46 -13.07 -6.30
C LEU A 92 -2.63 -13.55 -5.42
N ILE A 93 -2.84 -12.94 -4.26
CA ILE A 93 -3.97 -13.28 -3.38
C ILE A 93 -5.32 -12.99 -4.06
N VAL A 94 -5.44 -11.87 -4.80
CA VAL A 94 -6.65 -11.57 -5.58
C VAL A 94 -6.85 -12.59 -6.70
N VAL A 95 -5.80 -13.00 -7.40
CA VAL A 95 -5.92 -14.06 -8.42
C VAL A 95 -6.34 -15.38 -7.79
N LEU A 96 -5.77 -15.74 -6.64
CA LEU A 96 -6.14 -16.96 -5.90
C LEU A 96 -7.60 -16.93 -5.42
N SER A 97 -8.15 -15.75 -5.08
CA SER A 97 -9.57 -15.66 -4.71
C SER A 97 -10.47 -16.01 -5.90
N TRP A 98 -10.08 -15.67 -7.13
CA TRP A 98 -10.82 -16.04 -8.34
C TRP A 98 -10.71 -17.52 -8.71
N VAL A 99 -9.59 -18.18 -8.37
CA VAL A 99 -9.44 -19.63 -8.57
C VAL A 99 -10.51 -20.40 -7.77
N SER A 100 -11.01 -19.82 -6.68
CA SER A 100 -12.11 -20.40 -5.89
C SER A 100 -13.40 -20.58 -6.70
N PHE A 101 -13.62 -19.81 -7.78
CA PHE A 101 -14.77 -19.98 -8.68
C PHE A 101 -14.70 -21.25 -9.52
N TRP A 102 -13.49 -21.75 -9.80
CA TRP A 102 -13.26 -22.91 -10.67
C TRP A 102 -13.31 -24.24 -9.92
N LEU A 103 -13.28 -24.21 -8.59
CA LEU A 103 -13.36 -25.42 -7.78
C LEU A 103 -14.80 -25.96 -7.77
N ASN A 104 -15.01 -27.26 -7.55
CA ASN A 104 -16.34 -27.90 -7.43
C ASN A 104 -16.90 -27.80 -6.00
N THR A 105 -18.22 -27.67 -5.83
CA THR A 105 -18.87 -27.29 -4.54
C THR A 105 -18.77 -28.37 -3.46
N ASP A 106 -18.37 -29.58 -3.83
CA ASP A 106 -18.34 -30.76 -2.97
C ASP A 106 -17.39 -30.64 -1.75
N ALA A 107 -16.42 -29.72 -1.77
CA ALA A 107 -15.47 -29.49 -0.68
C ALA A 107 -15.66 -28.12 0.02
N ILE A 108 -16.87 -27.85 0.52
CA ILE A 108 -17.27 -26.68 1.33
C ILE A 108 -16.20 -26.26 2.38
N PRO A 109 -15.66 -27.15 3.25
CA PRO A 109 -14.72 -26.72 4.29
C PRO A 109 -13.39 -26.20 3.74
N ALA A 110 -12.93 -26.71 2.59
CA ALA A 110 -11.70 -26.26 1.96
C ALA A 110 -11.83 -24.86 1.36
N ARG A 111 -13.00 -24.51 0.82
CA ARG A 111 -13.23 -23.16 0.26
C ARG A 111 -13.37 -22.09 1.33
N VAL A 112 -14.11 -22.39 2.40
CA VAL A 112 -14.26 -21.46 3.53
C VAL A 112 -12.91 -21.14 4.16
N SER A 113 -12.06 -22.15 4.35
CA SER A 113 -10.73 -21.95 4.91
C SER A 113 -9.84 -21.12 3.98
N LEU A 114 -9.87 -21.35 2.66
CA LEU A 114 -9.17 -20.53 1.67
C LEU A 114 -9.69 -19.08 1.65
N GLY A 115 -11.01 -18.86 1.73
CA GLY A 115 -11.60 -17.51 1.80
C GLY A 115 -11.17 -16.73 3.04
N ILE A 116 -11.21 -17.36 4.22
CA ILE A 116 -10.76 -16.74 5.47
C ILE A 116 -9.26 -16.47 5.42
N LEU A 117 -8.46 -17.43 4.92
CA LEU A 117 -7.02 -17.28 4.81
C LEU A 117 -6.66 -16.12 3.88
N THR A 118 -7.32 -15.99 2.73
CA THR A 118 -7.05 -14.88 1.79
C THR A 118 -7.38 -13.52 2.40
N VAL A 119 -8.50 -13.36 3.12
CA VAL A 119 -8.82 -12.11 3.85
C VAL A 119 -7.78 -11.82 4.92
N LEU A 120 -7.39 -12.82 5.70
CA LEU A 120 -6.35 -12.68 6.72
C LEU A 120 -5.00 -12.30 6.11
N SER A 121 -4.62 -12.91 4.98
CA SER A 121 -3.38 -12.62 4.26
C SER A 121 -3.36 -11.20 3.69
N VAL A 122 -4.46 -10.70 3.11
CA VAL A 122 -4.55 -9.30 2.65
C VAL A 122 -4.48 -8.34 3.84
N SER A 123 -5.19 -8.64 4.93
CA SER A 123 -5.17 -7.80 6.14
C SER A 123 -3.77 -7.74 6.76
N THR A 124 -3.08 -8.88 6.81
CA THR A 124 -1.70 -8.99 7.30
C THR A 124 -0.73 -8.20 6.41
N ASN A 125 -0.88 -8.26 5.08
CA ASN A 125 -0.12 -7.44 4.13
C ASN A 125 -0.38 -5.94 4.33
N GLY A 126 -1.63 -5.55 4.58
CA GLY A 126 -2.00 -4.17 4.93
C GLY A 126 -1.30 -3.69 6.20
N HIS A 127 -1.28 -4.50 7.25
CA HIS A 127 -0.53 -4.17 8.48
C HIS A 127 0.98 -4.11 8.26
N PHE A 128 1.54 -5.03 7.46
CA PHE A 128 2.95 -5.02 7.09
C PHE A 128 3.33 -3.73 6.35
N SER A 129 2.53 -3.31 5.38
CA SER A 129 2.76 -2.08 4.62
C SER A 129 2.64 -0.80 5.47
N VAL A 130 1.77 -0.79 6.50
CA VAL A 130 1.78 0.27 7.52
C VAL A 130 3.07 0.25 8.34
N GLY A 131 3.62 -0.93 8.66
CA GLY A 131 4.90 -1.06 9.38
C GLY A 131 6.10 -0.55 8.57
N LEU A 132 6.05 -0.62 7.24
CA LEU A 132 7.10 -0.13 6.34
C LEU A 132 7.14 1.39 6.17
N THR A 133 6.16 2.12 6.73
CA THR A 133 5.94 3.54 6.46
C THR A 133 5.71 4.32 7.75
N GLN A 134 5.99 5.62 7.72
CA GLN A 134 5.57 6.48 8.83
C GLN A 134 4.05 6.58 8.86
N ARG A 135 3.48 6.49 10.05
CA ARG A 135 2.04 6.64 10.25
C ARG A 135 1.64 8.08 9.93
N VAL A 136 0.81 8.23 8.91
CA VAL A 136 0.20 9.50 8.53
C VAL A 136 -1.32 9.39 8.65
N SER A 137 -1.98 10.52 8.91
CA SER A 137 -3.43 10.57 9.11
C SER A 137 -4.25 10.64 7.81
N TYR A 138 -3.60 10.95 6.69
CA TYR A 138 -4.25 11.06 5.38
C TYR A 138 -4.09 9.77 4.55
N VAL A 139 -4.99 9.60 3.58
CA VAL A 139 -4.99 8.45 2.68
C VAL A 139 -3.80 8.50 1.74
N ARG A 140 -3.10 7.37 1.60
CA ARG A 140 -2.00 7.18 0.64
C ARG A 140 -2.41 6.25 -0.47
N ALA A 141 -1.75 6.33 -1.62
CA ALA A 141 -2.02 5.46 -2.77
C ALA A 141 -1.91 3.95 -2.43
N ILE A 142 -0.94 3.57 -1.60
CA ILE A 142 -0.81 2.18 -1.10
C ILE A 142 -2.01 1.72 -0.26
N ASP A 143 -2.62 2.63 0.51
CA ASP A 143 -3.79 2.30 1.33
C ASP A 143 -5.01 2.05 0.42
N VAL A 144 -5.16 2.86 -0.64
CA VAL A 144 -6.21 2.67 -1.67
C VAL A 144 -6.04 1.32 -2.36
N TRP A 145 -4.81 0.95 -2.76
CA TRP A 145 -4.55 -0.36 -3.36
C TRP A 145 -4.96 -1.51 -2.44
N ASN A 146 -4.54 -1.47 -1.18
CA ASN A 146 -4.89 -2.51 -0.20
C ASN A 146 -6.40 -2.61 0.04
N VAL A 147 -7.12 -1.49 0.11
CA VAL A 147 -8.59 -1.47 0.24
C VAL A 147 -9.26 -2.08 -0.99
N VAL A 148 -8.79 -1.75 -2.19
CA VAL A 148 -9.32 -2.33 -3.44
C VAL A 148 -9.11 -3.84 -3.47
N CYS A 149 -7.90 -4.33 -3.14
CA CYS A 149 -7.63 -5.77 -3.04
C CYS A 149 -8.54 -6.46 -2.01
N LEU A 150 -8.76 -5.83 -0.84
CA LEU A 150 -9.64 -6.35 0.20
C LEU A 150 -11.10 -6.45 -0.30
N LEU A 151 -11.59 -5.44 -1.02
CA LEU A 151 -12.95 -5.46 -1.59
C LEU A 151 -13.12 -6.59 -2.59
N PHE A 152 -12.12 -6.87 -3.44
CA PHE A 152 -12.18 -7.99 -4.38
C PHE A 152 -12.22 -9.36 -3.67
N VAL A 153 -11.38 -9.56 -2.67
CA VAL A 153 -11.36 -10.82 -1.90
C VAL A 153 -12.67 -11.00 -1.11
N PHE A 154 -13.16 -9.93 -0.49
CA PHE A 154 -14.44 -9.95 0.23
C PHE A 154 -15.61 -10.23 -0.72
N GLY A 155 -15.62 -9.63 -1.91
CA GLY A 155 -16.60 -9.90 -2.96
C GLY A 155 -16.62 -11.38 -3.38
N ALA A 156 -15.45 -12.01 -3.54
CA ALA A 156 -15.35 -13.44 -3.82
C ALA A 156 -15.94 -14.31 -2.69
N MET A 157 -15.78 -13.91 -1.42
CA MET A 157 -16.41 -14.60 -0.30
C MET A 157 -17.94 -14.47 -0.29
N ILE A 158 -18.47 -13.29 -0.65
CA ILE A 158 -19.93 -13.09 -0.75
C ILE A 158 -20.52 -13.96 -1.86
N GLU A 159 -19.87 -14.00 -3.03
CA GLU A 159 -20.29 -14.85 -4.14
C GLU A 159 -20.37 -16.32 -3.70
N TYR A 160 -19.34 -16.80 -3.00
CA TYR A 160 -19.33 -18.15 -2.48
C TYR A 160 -20.49 -18.39 -1.48
N ALA A 161 -20.72 -17.46 -0.55
CA ALA A 161 -21.81 -17.57 0.41
C ALA A 161 -23.18 -17.62 -0.30
N TYR A 162 -23.32 -16.89 -1.41
CA TYR A 162 -24.52 -16.89 -2.24
C TYR A 162 -24.73 -18.24 -2.94
N VAL A 163 -23.71 -18.78 -3.61
CA VAL A 163 -23.77 -20.10 -4.28
C VAL A 163 -24.08 -21.21 -3.27
N ALA A 164 -23.40 -21.21 -2.12
CA ALA A 164 -23.65 -22.19 -1.06
C ALA A 164 -25.09 -22.10 -0.49
N MET A 165 -25.69 -20.92 -0.49
CA MET A 165 -27.10 -20.75 -0.09
C MET A 165 -28.05 -21.38 -1.10
N ILE A 166 -27.81 -21.16 -2.40
CA ILE A 166 -28.63 -21.74 -3.47
C ILE A 166 -28.57 -23.27 -3.43
N GLU A 167 -27.37 -23.84 -3.32
CA GLU A 167 -27.17 -25.30 -3.26
C GLU A 167 -27.91 -25.90 -2.06
N ARG A 168 -27.81 -25.30 -0.87
CA ARG A 168 -28.56 -25.73 0.33
C ARG A 168 -30.08 -25.64 0.16
N VAL A 169 -30.57 -24.63 -0.54
CA VAL A 169 -32.01 -24.49 -0.82
C VAL A 169 -32.46 -25.58 -1.79
N GLU A 170 -31.65 -25.90 -2.80
CA GLU A 170 -31.95 -26.94 -3.78
C GLU A 170 -31.90 -28.34 -3.17
N GLU A 171 -30.92 -28.65 -2.32
CA GLU A 171 -30.88 -29.88 -1.54
C GLU A 171 -32.15 -30.06 -0.70
N ARG A 172 -32.57 -29.02 0.03
CA ARG A 172 -33.82 -29.07 0.83
C ARG A 172 -35.05 -29.29 -0.04
N ARG A 173 -35.15 -28.64 -1.20
CA ARG A 173 -36.25 -28.86 -2.16
C ARG A 173 -36.27 -30.30 -2.68
N THR A 174 -35.11 -30.88 -2.94
CA THR A 174 -34.98 -32.25 -3.44
C THR A 174 -35.43 -33.28 -2.41
N ILE A 175 -35.12 -33.06 -1.13
CA ILE A 175 -35.57 -33.89 0.01
C ILE A 175 -37.08 -33.76 0.24
N GLN A 176 -37.65 -32.57 0.12
CA GLN A 176 -39.07 -32.32 0.37
C GLN A 176 -40.00 -32.74 -0.79
N ASN A 177 -39.45 -33.13 -1.95
CA ASN A 177 -40.25 -33.45 -3.14
C ASN A 177 -40.91 -34.85 -3.00
N PRO A 178 -42.26 -34.95 -2.91
CA PRO A 178 -42.95 -36.20 -2.59
C PRO A 178 -42.74 -37.33 -3.63
N ARG A 179 -42.40 -36.98 -4.89
CA ARG A 179 -42.07 -37.97 -5.93
C ARG A 179 -40.76 -38.74 -5.65
N ASN A 180 -39.78 -38.12 -4.98
CA ASN A 180 -38.50 -38.76 -4.66
C ASN A 180 -38.61 -39.65 -3.41
N ILE A 181 -39.51 -39.31 -2.50
CA ILE A 181 -39.85 -40.11 -1.31
C ILE A 181 -40.55 -41.42 -1.73
N LEU A 182 -41.44 -41.36 -2.74
CA LEU A 182 -42.14 -42.53 -3.28
C LEU A 182 -41.25 -43.49 -4.08
N ASN A 183 -40.17 -43.01 -4.70
CA ASN A 183 -39.25 -43.83 -5.49
C ASN A 183 -38.04 -44.40 -4.70
N GLY A 184 -38.00 -44.23 -3.37
CA GLY A 184 -36.95 -44.81 -2.52
C GLY A 184 -35.52 -44.26 -2.73
N GLN A 185 -35.32 -43.28 -3.63
CA GLN A 185 -34.01 -42.73 -3.96
C GLN A 185 -33.35 -41.92 -2.84
N VAL A 186 -34.11 -41.50 -1.83
CA VAL A 186 -33.58 -40.72 -0.69
C VAL A 186 -32.63 -41.55 0.19
N TYR A 187 -32.84 -42.87 0.30
CA TYR A 187 -31.97 -43.75 1.10
C TYR A 187 -30.62 -44.05 0.43
N LEU A 188 -30.52 -43.95 -0.90
CA LEU A 188 -29.31 -44.32 -1.65
C LEU A 188 -28.24 -43.21 -1.71
N ARG A 189 -28.56 -41.99 -1.31
CA ARG A 189 -27.60 -40.86 -1.21
C ARG A 189 -27.03 -40.65 0.20
N LEU A 190 -27.53 -41.38 1.19
CA LEU A 190 -27.12 -41.28 2.61
C LEU A 190 -26.16 -42.40 3.05
N LEU A 191 -25.79 -43.31 2.15
CA LEU A 191 -24.74 -44.33 2.29
C LEU A 191 -23.60 -43.99 1.34
#